data_AF-A0A286DSH0-F1
#
_entry.id   AF-A0A286DSH0-F1
#
_cell.length_a   1.000
_cell.length_b   1.000
_cell.length_c   1.000
_cell.angle_alpha   90.00
_cell.angle_beta   90.00
_cell.angle_gamma   90.00
#
_symmetry.space_group_name_H-M   'P 1'
#
loop_
_entity.id
_entity.type
_entity.pdbx_description
1 polymer ?
#
loop_
_entity_poly.entity_id
_entity_poly.type
_entity_poly.pdbx_seq_one_letter_code
_entity_poly.pdbx_strand_id
1 'polypeptide(L)'
;MMSDEVETRQEYDPDEADVFLDVPVLKLDELKIEAEDLRAHVSLSAEVLSLLRLNVGADVTLGKLELDLKGVDAQALLKVRLDQVAAIIKQVLTTIDQNPRIIEQVVQQATTTAGGAVDRLGGTVERTGEEISGDGHGLSVAGKVSDVAKDLAKKAATRSGGT
;
A
#
# COMPACT_ATOMS: atom_id res chain seq x y z
N MET A 1 32.88 25.02 35.16
CA MET A 1 32.57 24.30 33.92
C MET A 1 31.87 23.02 34.31
N MET A 2 30.56 22.97 34.11
CA MET A 2 29.72 21.77 34.01
C MET A 2 28.30 22.32 33.87
N SER A 3 27.99 22.76 32.65
CA SER A 3 26.62 23.01 32.24
C SER A 3 26.03 21.63 32.00
N ASP A 4 25.14 21.18 32.86
CA ASP A 4 24.28 20.04 32.56
C ASP A 4 23.37 20.47 31.40
N GLU A 5 23.62 19.91 30.22
CA GLU A 5 22.65 19.88 29.14
C GLU A 5 21.45 19.08 29.64
N VAL A 6 20.41 19.80 30.03
CA VAL A 6 19.09 19.23 30.24
C VAL A 6 18.59 18.83 28.86
N GLU A 7 18.84 17.57 28.50
CA GLU A 7 18.26 16.92 27.34
C GLU A 7 16.74 17.03 27.48
N THR A 8 16.14 17.94 26.70
CA THR A 8 14.69 18.10 26.62
C THR A 8 14.13 16.79 26.09
N ARG A 9 13.71 15.93 27.01
CA ARG A 9 12.78 14.83 26.70
C ARG A 9 11.60 15.48 26.00
N GLN A 10 11.50 15.30 24.67
CA GLN A 10 10.30 15.66 23.94
C GLN A 10 9.15 14.94 24.63
N GLU A 11 8.34 15.73 25.31
CA GLU A 11 7.10 15.28 25.92
C GLU A 11 6.22 14.83 24.77
N TYR A 12 6.09 13.51 24.61
CA TYR A 12 5.22 12.90 23.62
C TYR A 12 3.79 13.31 23.97
N ASP A 13 3.23 14.24 23.20
CA ASP A 13 1.83 14.62 23.30
C ASP A 13 0.98 13.51 22.66
N PRO A 14 0.22 12.73 23.45
CA PRO A 14 -0.61 11.65 22.92
C PRO A 14 -1.75 12.16 22.01
N ASP A 15 -1.97 13.47 21.94
CA ASP A 15 -2.93 14.11 21.05
C ASP A 15 -2.27 14.66 19.75
N GLU A 16 -0.94 14.57 19.61
CA GLU A 16 -0.22 14.97 18.41
C GLU A 16 -0.29 13.85 17.34
N ALA A 17 -0.83 14.17 16.17
CA ALA A 17 -0.93 13.21 15.07
C ALA A 17 0.46 12.95 14.47
N ASP A 18 0.90 11.68 14.41
CA ASP A 18 2.17 11.31 13.77
C ASP A 18 2.25 11.72 12.29
N VAL A 19 1.12 11.75 11.60
CA VAL A 19 1.01 12.31 10.25
C VAL A 19 -0.08 13.36 10.24
N PHE A 20 0.32 14.58 9.93
CA PHE A 20 -0.57 15.71 9.71
C PHE A 20 -0.32 16.28 8.32
N LEU A 21 -1.33 16.23 7.45
CA LEU A 21 -1.30 16.84 6.13
C LEU A 21 -2.52 17.75 5.99
N ASP A 22 -2.25 19.05 5.89
CA ASP A 22 -3.24 20.10 5.64
C ASP A 22 -2.97 20.69 4.25
N VAL A 23 -3.95 20.52 3.36
CA VAL A 23 -3.94 21.05 2.00
C VAL A 23 -5.10 22.05 1.89
N PRO A 24 -4.83 23.36 2.10
CA PRO A 24 -5.88 24.37 2.14
C PRO A 24 -6.50 24.66 0.77
N VAL A 25 -5.79 24.34 -0.32
CA VAL A 25 -6.32 24.40 -1.69
C VAL A 25 -5.79 23.19 -2.47
N LEU A 26 -6.70 22.28 -2.80
CA LEU A 26 -6.48 21.10 -3.63
C LEU A 26 -7.27 21.26 -4.93
N LYS A 27 -6.56 21.45 -6.04
CA LYS A 27 -7.19 21.56 -7.36
C LYS A 27 -7.42 20.18 -7.95
N LEU A 28 -8.67 19.86 -8.21
CA LEU A 28 -9.12 18.62 -8.82
C LEU A 28 -9.65 18.93 -10.22
N ASP A 29 -9.10 18.26 -11.23
CA ASP A 29 -9.60 18.41 -12.59
C ASP A 29 -10.99 17.79 -12.76
N GLU A 30 -11.25 16.68 -12.07
CA GLU A 30 -12.52 15.97 -12.08
C GLU A 30 -12.83 15.36 -10.70
N LEU A 31 -14.09 15.47 -10.28
CA LEU A 31 -14.62 14.85 -9.07
C LEU A 31 -15.94 14.17 -9.39
N LYS A 32 -15.97 12.84 -9.28
CA LYS A 32 -17.16 12.02 -9.46
C LYS A 32 -17.80 11.69 -8.12
N ILE A 33 -19.08 11.99 -7.96
CA ILE A 33 -19.86 11.67 -6.76
C ILE A 33 -20.97 10.71 -7.17
N GLU A 34 -20.94 9.50 -6.62
CA GLU A 34 -21.99 8.50 -6.78
C GLU A 34 -22.67 8.28 -5.43
N ALA A 35 -23.99 8.40 -5.39
CA ALA A 35 -24.78 8.15 -4.19
C ALA A 35 -26.07 7.40 -4.53
N GLU A 36 -26.51 6.54 -3.64
CA GLU A 36 -27.76 5.78 -3.78
C GLU A 36 -28.72 6.17 -2.65
N ASP A 37 -30.02 6.02 -2.91
CA ASP A 37 -31.10 6.29 -1.95
C ASP A 37 -31.04 7.68 -1.27
N LEU A 38 -30.62 8.70 -2.01
CA LEU A 38 -30.51 10.06 -1.52
C LEU A 38 -31.88 10.63 -1.16
N ARG A 39 -32.04 11.03 0.11
CA ARG A 39 -33.22 11.76 0.58
C ARG A 39 -32.84 13.19 0.89
N ALA A 40 -33.58 14.13 0.32
CA ALA A 40 -33.39 15.55 0.53
C ALA A 40 -34.72 16.21 0.86
N HIS A 41 -34.72 17.08 1.87
CA HIS A 41 -35.85 17.95 2.18
C HIS A 41 -35.50 19.37 1.77
N VAL A 42 -36.25 19.95 0.84
CA VAL A 42 -36.06 21.32 0.38
C VAL A 42 -37.22 22.16 0.85
N SER A 43 -36.93 23.23 1.59
CA SER A 43 -37.93 24.21 1.98
C SER A 43 -37.55 25.59 1.45
N LEU A 44 -38.50 26.23 0.76
CA LEU A 44 -38.41 27.60 0.28
C LEU A 44 -39.49 28.42 0.99
N SER A 45 -39.05 29.38 1.81
CA SER A 45 -39.92 30.40 2.38
C SER A 45 -39.58 31.74 1.73
N ALA A 46 -40.57 32.35 1.09
CA ALA A 46 -40.43 33.65 0.44
C ALA A 46 -41.57 34.57 0.90
N GLU A 47 -41.22 35.78 1.34
CA GLU A 47 -42.17 36.83 1.69
C GLU A 47 -42.03 37.98 0.69
N VAL A 48 -43.10 38.24 -0.07
CA VAL A 48 -43.16 39.33 -1.04
C VAL A 48 -44.05 40.43 -0.48
N LEU A 49 -43.40 41.45 0.11
CA LEU A 49 -44.03 42.56 0.82
C LEU A 49 -45.01 42.05 1.90
N SER A 50 -45.82 42.95 2.45
CA SER A 50 -46.90 42.60 3.38
C SER A 50 -48.10 41.89 2.71
N LEU A 51 -47.94 41.40 1.47
CA LEU A 51 -49.05 40.93 0.64
C LEU A 51 -49.05 39.43 0.40
N LEU A 52 -47.87 38.78 0.37
CA LEU A 52 -47.80 37.34 0.12
C LEU A 52 -46.67 36.66 0.89
N ARG A 53 -47.01 35.60 1.63
CA ARG A 53 -46.07 34.62 2.18
C ARG A 53 -46.24 33.30 1.44
N LEU A 54 -45.18 32.83 0.82
CA LEU A 54 -45.10 31.55 0.12
C LEU A 54 -44.18 30.62 0.90
N ASN A 55 -44.70 29.46 1.31
CA ASN A 55 -43.92 28.38 1.91
C ASN A 55 -44.10 27.13 1.05
N VAL A 56 -43.01 26.61 0.50
CA VAL A 56 -42.99 25.38 -0.31
C VAL A 56 -42.01 24.42 0.33
N GLY A 57 -42.47 23.22 0.66
CA GLY A 57 -41.64 22.10 1.10
C GLY A 57 -41.70 20.97 0.07
N ALA A 58 -40.57 20.34 -0.22
CA ALA A 58 -40.48 19.18 -1.08
C ALA A 58 -39.58 18.12 -0.45
N ASP A 59 -40.12 16.92 -0.24
CA ASP A 59 -39.37 15.73 0.11
C ASP A 59 -38.99 15.00 -1.19
N VAL A 60 -37.70 14.93 -1.46
CA VAL A 60 -37.15 14.33 -2.67
C VAL A 60 -36.41 13.06 -2.28
N THR A 61 -36.70 11.96 -2.98
CA THR A 61 -35.97 10.70 -2.87
C THR A 61 -35.40 10.36 -4.24
N LEU A 62 -34.09 10.22 -4.36
CA LEU A 62 -33.39 9.83 -5.58
C LEU A 62 -32.78 8.45 -5.35
N GLY A 63 -33.12 7.48 -6.20
CA GLY A 63 -32.57 6.12 -6.10
C GLY A 63 -31.08 6.06 -6.41
N LYS A 64 -30.61 6.81 -7.41
CA LYS A 64 -29.19 6.93 -7.78
C LYS A 64 -28.86 8.36 -8.21
N LEU A 65 -27.73 8.86 -7.75
CA LEU A 65 -27.12 10.14 -8.08
C LEU A 65 -25.73 9.85 -8.63
N GLU A 66 -25.43 10.37 -9.81
CA GLU A 66 -24.09 10.40 -10.40
C GLU A 66 -23.80 11.86 -10.78
N LEU A 67 -22.77 12.47 -10.19
CA LEU A 67 -22.35 13.84 -10.47
C LEU A 67 -20.89 13.86 -10.88
N ASP A 68 -20.63 14.33 -12.09
CA ASP A 68 -19.30 14.58 -12.61
C ASP A 68 -18.99 16.09 -12.56
N LEU A 69 -18.20 16.51 -11.59
CA LEU A 69 -17.76 17.90 -11.43
C LEU A 69 -16.38 18.08 -12.07
N LYS A 70 -16.17 19.19 -12.78
CA LYS A 70 -14.88 19.53 -13.41
C LYS A 70 -14.32 20.81 -12.80
N GLY A 71 -13.00 20.83 -12.57
CA GLY A 71 -12.30 22.00 -12.04
C GLY A 71 -12.79 22.38 -10.63
N VAL A 72 -12.63 21.47 -9.67
CA VAL A 72 -13.05 21.65 -8.28
C VAL A 72 -11.85 22.08 -7.44
N ASP A 73 -12.00 23.20 -6.73
CA ASP A 73 -11.09 23.57 -5.65
C ASP A 73 -11.63 22.97 -4.34
N ALA A 74 -10.89 22.03 -3.78
CA ALA A 74 -11.21 21.31 -2.55
C ALA A 74 -10.21 21.65 -1.42
N GLN A 75 -10.52 21.22 -0.20
CA GLN A 75 -9.61 21.29 0.94
C GLN A 75 -9.46 19.88 1.50
N ALA A 76 -8.24 19.47 1.86
CA ALA A 76 -7.99 18.14 2.41
C ALA A 76 -7.21 18.24 3.72
N LEU A 77 -7.71 17.57 4.75
CA LEU A 77 -7.08 17.46 6.05
C LEU A 77 -6.95 15.98 6.40
N LEU A 78 -5.72 15.49 6.51
CA LEU A 78 -5.40 14.13 6.90
C LEU A 78 -4.65 14.14 8.23
N LYS A 79 -5.26 13.52 9.24
CA LYS A 79 -4.69 13.28 10.57
C LYS A 79 -4.58 11.78 10.77
N VAL A 80 -3.38 11.26 10.93
CA VAL A 80 -3.12 9.83 11.20
C VAL A 80 -2.30 9.71 12.47
N ARG A 81 -2.73 8.81 13.36
CA ARG A 81 -1.98 8.36 14.53
C ARG A 81 -1.44 6.96 14.26
N LEU A 82 -0.16 6.76 14.54
CA LEU A 82 0.63 5.57 14.29
C LEU A 82 1.16 4.95 15.60
N ASP A 83 0.62 5.33 16.75
CA ASP A 83 0.99 4.81 18.09
C ASP A 83 1.09 3.27 18.14
N GLN A 84 0.16 2.58 17.46
CA GLN A 84 0.19 1.12 17.39
C GLN A 84 1.25 0.56 16.44
N VAL A 85 1.70 1.30 15.42
CA VAL A 85 2.71 0.79 14.46
C VAL A 85 4.06 0.63 15.15
N ALA A 86 4.46 1.61 15.97
CA ALA A 86 5.67 1.50 16.78
C ALA A 86 5.58 0.34 17.79
N ALA A 87 4.42 0.14 18.41
CA ALA A 87 4.17 -0.99 19.32
C ALA A 87 4.24 -2.35 18.61
N ILE A 88 3.66 -2.45 17.41
CA ILE A 88 3.70 -3.66 16.58
C ILE A 88 5.15 -3.96 16.17
N ILE A 89 5.91 -2.98 15.70
CA ILE A 89 7.31 -3.18 15.31
C ILE A 89 8.15 -3.62 16.52
N LYS A 90 7.97 -2.97 17.68
CA LYS A 90 8.66 -3.36 18.92
C LYS A 90 8.28 -4.77 19.35
N GLN A 91 7.02 -5.17 19.22
CA GLN A 91 6.57 -6.52 19.57
C GLN A 91 7.07 -7.57 18.59
N VAL A 92 7.13 -7.27 17.29
CA VAL A 92 7.73 -8.15 16.28
C VAL A 92 9.23 -8.32 16.53
N LEU A 93 9.96 -7.23 16.77
CA LEU A 93 11.38 -7.28 17.10
C LEU A 93 11.64 -8.06 18.39
N THR A 94 10.82 -7.85 19.43
CA THR A 94 10.91 -8.61 20.69
C THR A 94 10.59 -10.09 20.50
N THR A 95 9.60 -10.41 19.67
CA THR A 95 9.20 -11.81 19.40
C THR A 95 10.28 -12.54 18.59
N ILE A 96 10.93 -11.85 17.65
CA ILE A 96 12.06 -12.39 16.89
C ILE A 96 13.28 -12.61 17.81
N ASP A 97 13.59 -11.64 18.67
CA ASP A 97 14.71 -11.72 19.62
C ASP A 97 14.52 -12.87 20.64
N GLN A 98 13.29 -13.02 21.15
CA GLN A 98 12.97 -14.07 22.12
C GLN A 98 12.74 -15.46 21.50
N ASN A 99 12.57 -15.54 20.18
CA ASN A 99 12.26 -16.80 19.50
C ASN A 99 12.97 -16.90 18.13
N PRO A 100 14.32 -16.99 18.13
CA PRO A 100 15.13 -16.99 16.91
C PRO A 100 14.84 -18.17 15.97
N ARG A 101 14.24 -19.26 16.48
CA ARG A 101 13.84 -20.41 15.67
C ARG A 101 12.74 -20.09 14.65
N ILE A 102 11.98 -19.00 14.84
CA ILE A 102 11.02 -18.53 13.84
C ILE A 102 11.73 -18.10 12.55
N ILE A 103 12.91 -17.47 12.67
CA ILE A 103 13.71 -17.08 11.51
C ILE A 103 14.27 -18.31 10.80
N GLU A 104 14.73 -19.32 11.54
CA GLU A 104 15.21 -20.58 10.96
C GLU A 104 14.12 -21.29 10.15
N GLN A 105 12.88 -21.29 10.64
CA GLN A 105 11.73 -21.90 9.96
C GLN A 105 11.28 -21.09 8.76
N VAL A 106 11.23 -19.75 8.85
CA VAL A 106 10.87 -18.88 7.71
C VAL A 106 11.94 -18.95 6.62
N VAL A 107 13.23 -18.96 7.00
CA VAL A 107 14.34 -19.15 6.05
C VAL A 107 14.27 -20.54 5.44
N GLN A 108 14.09 -21.61 6.23
CA GLN A 108 13.94 -22.95 5.67
C GLN A 108 12.74 -23.06 4.75
N GLN A 109 11.57 -22.52 5.11
CA GLN A 109 10.40 -22.53 4.25
C GLN A 109 10.60 -21.71 2.97
N ALA A 110 11.25 -20.55 3.05
CA ALA A 110 11.65 -19.76 1.88
C ALA A 110 12.65 -20.52 1.01
N THR A 111 13.57 -21.29 1.61
CA THR A 111 14.57 -22.10 0.90
C THR A 111 13.94 -23.34 0.27
N THR A 112 12.91 -23.95 0.90
CA THR A 112 12.18 -25.10 0.35
C THR A 112 11.16 -24.68 -0.71
N THR A 113 10.60 -23.48 -0.63
CA THR A 113 9.72 -22.94 -1.69
C THR A 113 10.52 -22.39 -2.86
N ALA A 114 11.63 -21.67 -2.61
CA ALA A 114 12.56 -21.28 -3.67
C ALA A 114 13.25 -22.51 -4.29
N GLY A 115 13.77 -23.42 -3.47
CA GLY A 115 14.40 -24.68 -3.90
C GLY A 115 13.41 -25.62 -4.58
N GLY A 116 12.17 -25.70 -4.09
CA GLY A 116 11.09 -26.48 -4.72
C GLY A 116 10.54 -25.85 -5.99
N ALA A 117 10.58 -24.52 -6.13
CA ALA A 117 10.28 -23.86 -7.40
C ALA A 117 11.39 -24.15 -8.42
N VAL A 118 12.65 -24.10 -8.01
CA VAL A 118 13.82 -24.44 -8.84
C VAL A 118 13.82 -25.93 -9.23
N ASP A 119 13.48 -26.85 -8.32
CA ASP A 119 13.36 -28.29 -8.61
C ASP A 119 12.16 -28.62 -9.51
N ARG A 120 11.02 -27.93 -9.36
CA ARG A 120 9.88 -28.11 -10.26
C ARG A 120 10.16 -27.53 -11.64
N LEU A 121 10.88 -26.42 -11.73
CA LEU A 121 11.35 -25.85 -13.00
C LEU A 121 12.40 -26.76 -13.65
N GLY A 122 13.38 -27.27 -12.89
CA GLY A 122 14.40 -28.22 -13.34
C GLY A 122 13.81 -29.56 -13.81
N GLY A 123 12.90 -30.13 -13.02
CA GLY A 123 12.19 -31.36 -13.35
C GLY A 123 11.11 -31.20 -14.44
N THR A 124 10.75 -29.97 -14.81
CA THR A 124 9.92 -29.71 -16.01
C THR A 124 10.79 -29.59 -17.25
N VAL A 125 11.98 -29.00 -17.15
CA VAL A 125 12.98 -28.94 -18.23
C VAL A 125 13.51 -30.34 -18.59
N GLU A 126 13.72 -31.22 -17.61
CA GLU A 126 14.20 -32.58 -17.86
C GLU A 126 13.13 -33.48 -18.50
N ARG A 127 11.84 -33.22 -18.22
CA ARG A 127 10.72 -33.94 -18.83
C ARG A 127 10.25 -33.34 -20.17
N THR A 128 10.62 -32.09 -20.47
CA THR A 128 10.40 -31.48 -21.81
C THR A 128 11.61 -31.59 -22.73
N GLY A 129 12.77 -32.04 -22.24
CA GLY A 129 13.96 -32.29 -23.05
C GLY A 129 13.86 -33.50 -23.99
N GLU A 130 12.86 -34.37 -23.81
CA GLU A 130 12.71 -35.60 -24.59
C GLU A 130 11.59 -35.52 -25.65
N GLU A 131 10.86 -34.40 -25.73
CA GLU A 131 9.74 -34.23 -26.68
C GLU A 131 9.85 -33.02 -27.64
N ILE A 132 11.00 -32.35 -27.69
CA ILE A 132 11.24 -31.26 -28.66
C ILE A 132 12.52 -31.51 -29.47
N SER A 133 12.56 -32.68 -30.12
CA SER A 133 13.22 -32.81 -31.43
C SER A 133 12.17 -32.59 -32.51
N GLY A 134 11.91 -31.34 -32.85
CA GLY A 134 10.97 -30.98 -33.90
C GLY A 134 10.75 -29.48 -34.00
N ASP A 135 11.61 -28.84 -34.78
CA ASP A 135 11.45 -27.55 -35.47
C ASP A 135 10.55 -26.46 -34.86
N GLY A 136 11.18 -25.33 -34.53
CA GLY A 136 10.51 -24.01 -34.61
C GLY A 136 10.67 -23.10 -33.41
N HIS A 137 11.74 -22.30 -33.41
CA HIS A 137 11.87 -20.98 -32.75
C HIS A 137 11.10 -20.71 -31.44
N GLY A 138 11.30 -21.55 -30.41
CA GLY A 138 11.05 -21.16 -29.02
C GLY A 138 12.28 -20.47 -28.45
N LEU A 139 12.17 -19.20 -28.01
CA LEU A 139 13.24 -18.54 -27.28
C LEU A 139 13.60 -19.36 -26.04
N SER A 140 14.81 -19.92 -26.01
CA SER A 140 15.31 -20.74 -24.91
C SER A 140 15.64 -19.88 -23.68
N VAL A 141 14.60 -19.60 -22.88
CA VAL A 141 14.75 -18.99 -21.54
C VAL A 141 15.68 -19.85 -20.67
N ALA A 142 15.69 -21.17 -20.87
CA ALA A 142 16.59 -22.12 -20.18
C ALA A 142 18.08 -21.81 -20.40
N GLY A 143 18.49 -21.38 -21.60
CA GLY A 143 19.87 -21.02 -21.89
C GLY A 143 20.32 -19.79 -21.09
N LYS A 144 19.48 -18.74 -21.11
CA LYS A 144 19.75 -17.48 -20.41
C LYS A 144 19.79 -17.65 -18.89
N VAL A 145 18.93 -18.51 -18.33
CA VAL A 145 18.91 -18.78 -16.88
C VAL A 145 20.14 -19.60 -16.47
N SER A 146 20.60 -20.55 -17.30
CA SER A 146 21.84 -21.31 -17.03
C SER A 146 23.06 -20.40 -17.02
N ASP A 147 23.13 -19.43 -17.93
CA ASP A 147 24.25 -18.50 -18.00
C ASP A 147 24.26 -17.55 -16.79
N VAL A 148 23.09 -17.04 -16.38
CA VAL A 148 22.94 -16.22 -15.17
C VAL A 148 23.32 -17.01 -13.91
N ALA A 149 22.91 -18.28 -13.81
CA ALA A 149 23.26 -19.15 -12.68
C ALA A 149 24.78 -19.43 -12.63
N LYS A 150 25.41 -19.69 -13.77
CA LYS A 150 26.87 -19.87 -13.87
C LYS A 150 27.63 -18.61 -13.50
N ASP A 151 27.15 -17.44 -13.93
CA ASP A 151 27.80 -16.16 -13.62
C ASP A 151 27.69 -15.82 -12.13
N LEU A 152 26.51 -16.06 -11.53
CA LEU A 152 26.29 -15.93 -10.08
C LEU A 152 27.16 -16.90 -9.27
N ALA A 153 27.26 -18.16 -9.69
CA ALA A 153 28.11 -19.16 -9.03
C ALA A 153 29.60 -18.79 -9.11
N LYS A 154 30.05 -18.31 -10.28
CA LYS A 154 31.43 -17.85 -10.47
C LYS A 154 31.75 -16.59 -9.65
N LYS A 155 30.78 -15.68 -9.52
CA LYS A 155 30.90 -14.46 -8.69
C LYS A 155 30.87 -14.76 -7.19
N ALA A 156 30.14 -15.79 -6.76
CA ALA A 156 30.16 -16.25 -5.37
C ALA A 156 31.49 -16.97 -5.03
N ALA A 157 32.01 -17.80 -5.94
CA ALA A 157 33.27 -18.50 -5.74
C ALA A 157 34.49 -17.56 -5.67
N THR A 158 34.48 -16.47 -6.44
CA THR A 158 35.56 -15.48 -6.43
C THR A 158 35.54 -14.53 -5.23
N ARG A 159 34.39 -14.40 -4.53
CA ARG A 159 34.29 -13.59 -3.29
C ARG A 159 34.63 -14.38 -2.02
N SER A 160 34.66 -15.71 -2.09
CA SER A 160 35.03 -16.61 -0.98
C SER A 160 36.56 -16.88 -0.89
N GLY A 161 37.32 -16.60 -1.95
CA GLY A 161 38.76 -16.91 -2.04
C GLY A 161 39.71 -15.72 -1.82
N GLY A 162 39.26 -14.62 -1.23
CA GLY A 162 40.06 -13.40 -1.05
C GLY A 162 40.21 -12.97 0.40
N THR A 163 41.09 -13.66 1.13
CA THR A 163 41.85 -13.13 2.29
C THR A 163 43.32 -13.37 2.02
#